data_AF-A0A0A9BIH1-F1
#
_entry.id   AF-A0A0A9BIH1-F1
#
_cell.length_a   1.000
_cell.length_b   1.000
_cell.length_c   1.000
_cell.angle_alpha   90.00
_cell.angle_beta   90.00
_cell.angle_gamma   90.00
#
_symmetry.space_group_name_H-M   'P 1'
#
loop_
_entity.id
_entity.type
_entity.pdbx_description
1 polymer ?
#
loop_
_entity_poly.entity_id
_entity_poly.type
_entity_poly.pdbx_seq_one_letter_code
_entity_poly.pdbx_strand_id
1 'polypeptide(L)' 'MAEMIAANGVRSPRGMEELLACYLTLNAADHHRAIVAAFRRAWLHCVPPPPRERCLHDH' A
#
# COMPACT_ATOMS: atom_id res chain seq x y z
N MET A 1 0.54 -7.97 11.32
CA MET A 1 -0.12 -7.40 10.12
C MET A 1 0.89 -7.23 8.97
N ALA A 2 2.00 -6.52 9.18
CA ALA A 2 3.09 -6.42 8.18
C ALA A 2 3.68 -7.79 7.77
N GLU A 3 3.89 -8.70 8.72
CA GLU A 3 4.41 -10.04 8.43
C GLU A 3 3.41 -10.94 7.67
N MET A 4 2.10 -10.78 7.88
CA MET A 4 1.07 -11.54 7.16
C MET A 4 0.95 -11.11 5.69
N ILE A 5 1.14 -9.82 5.40
CA ILE A 5 1.10 -9.28 4.03
C ILE A 5 2.33 -9.74 3.23
N ALA A 6 3.48 -9.88 3.88
CA ALA A 6 4.70 -10.42 3.27
C ALA A 6 4.59 -11.94 2.99
N ALA A 7 3.98 -12.70 3.90
CA ALA A 7 3.84 -14.16 3.77
C ALA A 7 2.78 -14.61 2.75
N ASN A 8 1.69 -13.86 2.58
CA ASN A 8 0.56 -14.27 1.71
C ASN A 8 0.63 -13.73 0.27
N GLY A 9 1.75 -13.14 -0.17
CA GLY A 9 1.90 -12.77 -1.58
C GLY A 9 0.96 -11.65 -2.06
N VAL A 10 0.45 -10.81 -1.16
CA VAL A 10 -0.31 -9.61 -1.53
C VAL A 10 0.65 -8.53 -2.00
N ARG A 11 1.32 -8.81 -3.12
CA ARG A 11 2.13 -7.84 -3.89
C ARG A 11 1.39 -7.37 -5.15
N SER A 12 0.18 -7.88 -5.38
CA SER A 12 -0.69 -7.45 -6.47
C SER A 12 -1.62 -6.32 -6.02
N PRO A 13 -1.82 -5.27 -6.84
CA PRO A 13 -2.78 -4.20 -6.57
C PRO A 13 -4.16 -4.74 -6.18
N ARG A 14 -4.60 -5.79 -6.86
CA ARG A 14 -5.92 -6.39 -6.67
C ARG A 14 -6.09 -7.02 -5.28
N GLY A 15 -5.08 -7.75 -4.78
CA GLY A 15 -5.17 -8.35 -3.45
C GLY A 15 -5.17 -7.29 -2.34
N MET A 16 -4.53 -6.14 -2.58
CA MET A 16 -4.51 -5.03 -1.65
C MET A 16 -5.86 -4.30 -1.61
N GLU A 17 -6.52 -4.15 -2.76
CA GLU A 17 -7.88 -3.62 -2.87
C GLU A 17 -8.92 -4.54 -2.22
N GLU A 18 -8.83 -5.86 -2.45
CA GLU A 18 -9.73 -6.85 -1.84
C GLU A 18 -9.60 -6.85 -0.31
N LEU A 19 -8.37 -6.79 0.21
CA LEU A 19 -8.13 -6.64 1.65
C LEU A 19 -8.69 -5.32 2.19
N LEU A 20 -8.48 -4.20 1.50
CA LEU A 20 -9.01 -2.90 1.92
C LEU A 20 -10.54 -2.95 2.02
N ALA A 21 -11.22 -3.51 1.03
CA ALA A 21 -12.68 -3.66 1.03
C ALA A 21 -13.18 -4.51 2.21
N CYS A 22 -12.48 -5.60 2.56
CA CYS A 22 -12.80 -6.39 3.75
C CYS A 22 -12.66 -5.55 5.04
N TYR A 23 -11.57 -4.79 5.19
CA TYR A 23 -11.37 -3.97 6.39
C TYR A 23 -12.40 -2.85 6.51
N LEU A 24 -12.80 -2.22 5.40
CA LEU A 24 -13.85 -1.19 5.41
C LEU A 24 -15.23 -1.78 5.77
N THR A 25 -15.53 -2.99 5.30
CA THR A 25 -16.80 -3.68 5.60
C THR A 25 -16.87 -4.13 7.06
N LEU A 26 -15.76 -4.57 7.64
CA LEU A 26 -15.71 -5.11 9.01
C LEU A 26 -15.59 -4.02 10.09
N ASN A 27 -15.27 -2.79 9.73
CA ASN A 27 -15.05 -1.70 10.69
C ASN A 27 -16.06 -0.58 10.50
N ALA A 28 -16.43 0.09 11.59
CA ALA A 28 -17.27 1.28 11.56
C ALA A 28 -16.61 2.41 10.74
N ALA A 29 -17.45 3.30 10.16
CA ALA A 29 -17.01 4.39 9.31
C ALA A 29 -15.97 5.32 9.95
N ASP A 30 -16.02 5.49 11.28
CA ASP A 30 -15.04 6.28 12.04
C ASP A 30 -13.60 5.76 11.90
N HIS A 31 -13.43 4.46 11.62
CA HIS A 31 -12.12 3.84 11.41
C HIS A 31 -11.69 3.84 9.95
N HIS A 32 -12.60 4.08 8.99
CA HIS A 32 -12.31 3.98 7.56
C HIS A 32 -11.17 4.90 7.14
N ARG A 33 -11.14 6.13 7.65
CA ARG A 33 -10.09 7.10 7.33
C ARG A 33 -8.71 6.63 7.79
N ALA A 34 -8.62 6.03 8.98
CA ALA A 34 -7.37 5.49 9.50
C ALA A 34 -6.92 4.25 8.70
N ILE A 35 -7.86 3.37 8.34
CA ILE A 35 -7.62 2.17 7.53
C ILE A 35 -7.07 2.55 6.15
N VAL A 36 -7.72 3.48 5.43
CA VAL A 36 -7.25 3.95 4.11
C VAL A 36 -5.86 4.59 4.20
N ALA A 37 -5.59 5.37 5.25
CA ALA A 37 -4.28 5.99 5.45
C ALA A 37 -3.16 4.95 5.66
N ALA A 38 -3.44 3.88 6.41
CA ALA A 38 -2.49 2.79 6.63
C ALA A 38 -2.20 2.02 5.33
N PHE A 39 -3.24 1.68 4.55
CA PHE A 39 -3.09 1.00 3.26
C PHE A 39 -2.30 1.84 2.24
N ARG A 40 -2.54 3.16 2.18
CA ARG A 40 -1.77 4.06 1.31
C ARG A 40 -0.28 4.09 1.67
N ARG A 41 0.05 4.13 2.96
CA ARG A 41 1.46 4.09 3.41
C ARG A 41 2.10 2.76 3.04
N ALA A 42 1.43 1.65 3.31
CA ALA A 42 1.93 0.32 2.93
C ALA A 42 2.18 0.21 1.42
N TRP A 43 1.28 0.76 0.59
CA TRP A 43 1.46 0.79 -0.87
C TRP A 43 2.72 1.56 -1.30
N LEU A 44 2.96 2.74 -0.71
CA LEU A 44 4.14 3.57 -0.99
C LEU A 44 5.45 2.92 -0.53
N HIS A 45 5.41 2.05 0.48
CA HIS A 45 6.58 1.28 0.91
C HIS A 45 6.83 0.05 0.01
N CYS A 46 5.78 -0.52 -0.59
CA CYS A 46 5.90 -1.67 -1.49
C CYS A 46 6.26 -1.28 -2.93
N VAL A 47 5.84 -0.10 -3.39
CA VAL A 47 6.20 0.42 -4.72
C VAL A 47 7.49 1.23 -4.58
N PRO A 48 8.65 0.77 -5.11
CA PRO A 48 9.84 1.60 -5.11
C PRO A 48 9.55 2.88 -5.89
N PRO A 49 10.05 4.05 -5.45
CA PRO A 49 9.89 5.27 -6.24
C PRO A 49 10.45 5.02 -7.65
N PRO A 50 9.83 5.57 -8.71
CA PRO A 50 10.37 5.45 -10.04
C PRO A 50 11.84 5.87 -10.01
N PRO A 51 12.75 5.16 -10.71
CA PRO A 51 14.14 5.55 -10.75
C PRO A 51 14.17 7.01 -11.18
N ARG A 52 14.60 7.89 -10.26
CA ARG A 52 14.84 9.28 -10.59
C ARG A 52 15.82 9.22 -11.75
N GLU A 53 15.41 9.67 -12.93
CA GLU A 53 16.32 9.92 -14.02
C GLU A 53 17.44 10.77 -13.42
N ARG A 54 18.61 10.16 -13.20
CA ARG A 54 19.85 10.89 -13.03
C ARG A 54 20.08 11.54 -14.38
N CYS A 55 19.40 12.65 -14.64
CA CYS A 55 19.79 13.56 -15.70
C CYS A 55 21.13 14.13 -15.26
N LEU A 56 22.16 13.42 -15.71
CA LEU A 56 23.50 13.85 -16.04
C LEU A 56 23.52 15.37 -16.29
N HIS A 57 23.72 16.16 -15.23
CA HIS A 57 24.37 17.46 -15.36
C HIS A 57 25.86 17.17 -15.23
N ASP A 58 26.43 16.70 -16.34
CA ASP A 58 27.84 16.85 -16.63
C ASP A 58 27.89 17.84 -17.81
N HIS A 59 28.14 19.11 -17.47
CA HIS A 59 28.95 20.07 -18.24
C HIS A 59 29.06 21.41 -17.50
#